data_AF-A0A3B0K132-F1
#
_entry.id   AF-A0A3B0K132-F1
#
_cell.length_a   1.000
_cell.length_b   1.000
_cell.length_c   1.000
_cell.angle_alpha   90.00
_cell.angle_beta   90.00
_cell.angle_gamma   90.00
#
_symmetry.space_group_name_H-M   'P 1'
#
loop_
_entity.id
_entity.type
_entity.pdbx_description
1 polymer ?
#
loop_
_entity_poly.entity_id
_entity_poly.type
_entity_poly.pdbx_seq_one_letter_code
_entity_poly.pdbx_strand_id
1 'polypeptide(L)'
;MLLLIALLVFDVAQAMAFPVPVPVAEQTTKSAIVSYTNYKVFRVGVNTKSHFQVIEFLLSDPEMYNLWRMGKNDVDIMVHPRVLEEFHNTVKKETFDVQLLVDDVQKLIDAERAKRSPE
;
A
#
# COMPACT_ATOMS: atom_id res chain seq x y z
N MET A 1 -36.54 -41.31 -10.51
CA MET A 1 -36.13 -40.04 -9.87
C MET A 1 -35.75 -39.10 -11.01
N LEU A 2 -36.64 -38.14 -11.28
CA LEU A 2 -36.71 -37.10 -12.33
C LEU A 2 -36.19 -37.35 -13.78
N LEU A 3 -37.15 -37.20 -14.72
CA LEU A 3 -37.05 -36.93 -16.17
C LEU A 3 -36.37 -35.57 -16.46
N LEU A 4 -36.07 -35.02 -17.65
CA LEU A 4 -36.28 -35.19 -19.12
C LEU A 4 -35.14 -34.34 -19.76
N ILE A 5 -34.39 -34.77 -20.78
CA ILE A 5 -34.61 -34.59 -22.23
C ILE A 5 -34.57 -33.11 -22.74
N ALA A 6 -33.75 -32.97 -23.78
CA ALA A 6 -33.29 -31.80 -24.55
C ALA A 6 -34.34 -30.99 -25.32
N LEU A 7 -33.92 -29.83 -25.84
CA LEU A 7 -34.18 -29.29 -27.20
C LEU A 7 -33.16 -28.14 -27.45
N LEU A 8 -32.14 -28.36 -28.29
CA LEU A 8 -32.04 -28.02 -29.72
C LEU A 8 -31.88 -26.52 -30.05
N VAL A 9 -30.73 -26.18 -30.62
CA VAL A 9 -30.68 -25.56 -31.95
C VAL A 9 -29.42 -26.03 -32.70
N PHE A 10 -29.68 -26.63 -33.86
CA PHE A 10 -28.75 -26.85 -34.97
C PHE A 10 -28.07 -25.52 -35.35
N ASP A 11 -26.79 -25.55 -35.73
CA ASP A 11 -26.48 -25.42 -37.16
C ASP A 11 -25.04 -25.81 -37.50
N VAL A 12 -24.93 -26.43 -38.67
CA VAL A 12 -23.73 -26.95 -39.30
C VAL A 12 -23.22 -25.94 -40.32
N ALA A 13 -21.91 -25.78 -40.37
CA ALA A 13 -21.11 -25.24 -41.48
C ALA A 13 -21.31 -23.75 -41.87
N GLN A 14 -20.25 -22.97 -41.63
CA GLN A 14 -19.66 -22.16 -42.69
C GLN A 14 -18.15 -21.98 -42.45
N ALA A 15 -17.38 -22.28 -43.50
CA ALA A 15 -15.96 -21.99 -43.59
C ALA A 15 -15.73 -20.47 -43.79
N MET A 16 -14.50 -20.05 -43.44
CA MET A 16 -13.81 -18.79 -43.77
C MET A 16 -13.63 -17.82 -42.58
N ALA A 17 -12.36 -17.46 -42.38
CA ALA A 17 -11.75 -16.49 -41.47
C ALA A 17 -11.41 -16.99 -40.05
N PHE A 18 -10.14 -17.39 -39.90
CA PHE A 18 -9.42 -17.45 -38.63
C PHE A 18 -9.67 -16.19 -37.78
N PRO A 19 -10.04 -16.28 -36.49
CA PRO A 19 -9.91 -15.14 -35.61
C PRO A 19 -8.41 -14.87 -35.40
N VAL A 20 -8.02 -13.65 -35.75
CA VAL A 20 -6.70 -13.04 -35.61
C VAL A 20 -6.01 -13.49 -34.31
N PRO A 21 -4.71 -13.86 -34.31
CA PRO A 21 -3.98 -14.04 -33.06
C PRO A 21 -3.95 -12.68 -32.38
N VAL A 22 -4.73 -12.51 -31.31
CA VAL A 22 -4.58 -11.35 -30.44
C VAL A 22 -3.14 -11.41 -29.94
N PRO A 23 -2.29 -10.42 -30.23
CA PRO A 23 -1.00 -10.38 -29.57
C PRO A 23 -1.33 -10.21 -28.10
N VAL A 24 -0.97 -11.21 -27.29
CA VAL A 24 -0.75 -10.99 -25.86
C VAL A 24 0.40 -10.00 -25.81
N ALA A 25 0.06 -8.71 -25.94
CA ALA A 25 0.92 -7.65 -25.47
C ALA A 25 1.02 -7.92 -23.98
N GLU A 26 2.17 -8.48 -23.58
CA GLU A 26 2.62 -8.47 -22.20
C GLU A 26 2.30 -7.08 -21.66
N GLN A 27 1.29 -6.99 -20.80
CA GLN A 27 1.11 -5.83 -19.96
C GLN A 27 2.25 -5.90 -18.95
N THR A 28 3.46 -5.56 -19.39
CA THR A 28 4.51 -5.06 -18.53
C THR A 28 3.92 -3.82 -17.88
N THR A 29 3.31 -3.99 -16.71
CA THR A 29 3.01 -2.91 -15.79
C THR A 29 4.36 -2.33 -15.40
N LYS A 30 4.84 -1.38 -16.21
CA LYS A 30 5.95 -0.51 -15.88
C LYS A 30 5.66 0.00 -14.47
N SER A 31 6.38 -0.52 -13.48
CA SER A 31 6.23 -0.09 -12.09
C SER A 31 6.37 1.42 -12.10
N ALA A 32 5.27 2.13 -11.83
CA ALA A 32 5.34 3.57 -11.66
C ALA A 32 6.37 3.79 -10.55
N ILE A 33 7.40 4.60 -10.83
CA ILE A 33 8.40 4.94 -9.81
C ILE A 33 7.66 5.76 -8.77
N VAL A 34 7.30 5.11 -7.65
CA VAL A 34 6.69 5.79 -6.51
C VAL A 34 7.79 6.58 -5.81
N SER A 35 7.59 7.89 -5.69
CA SER A 35 8.45 8.75 -4.89
C SER A 35 7.97 8.80 -3.45
N TYR A 36 8.89 8.64 -2.51
CA TYR A 36 8.63 8.77 -1.07
C TYR A 36 9.22 10.06 -0.50
N THR A 37 9.41 11.09 -1.34
CA THR A 37 9.98 12.37 -0.93
C THR A 37 9.18 12.99 0.22
N ASN A 38 9.87 13.37 1.29
CA ASN A 38 9.32 13.98 2.50
C ASN A 38 8.33 13.11 3.28
N TYR A 39 8.22 11.81 2.96
CA TYR A 39 7.59 10.88 3.90
C TYR A 39 8.48 10.77 5.11
N LYS A 40 7.85 10.78 6.29
CA LYS A 40 8.53 10.69 7.58
C LYS A 40 8.10 9.42 8.27
N VAL A 41 8.98 8.86 9.08
CA VAL A 41 8.66 7.69 9.90
C VAL A 41 8.81 8.08 11.35
N PHE A 42 7.76 7.83 12.13
CA PHE A 42 7.72 8.09 13.55
C PHE A 42 7.52 6.81 14.33
N ARG A 43 8.24 6.66 15.43
CA ARG A 43 7.89 5.72 16.49
C ARG A 43 6.89 6.38 17.42
N VAL A 44 5.79 5.70 17.69
CA VAL A 44 4.69 6.18 18.51
C VAL A 44 4.42 5.19 19.65
N GLY A 45 4.46 5.67 20.89
CA GLY A 45 4.22 4.87 22.09
C GLY A 45 2.74 4.59 22.34
N VAL A 46 2.35 3.32 22.38
CA VAL A 46 0.99 2.85 22.61
C VAL A 46 0.86 2.33 24.04
N ASN A 47 0.55 3.24 24.97
CA ASN A 47 0.52 2.96 26.41
C ASN A 47 -0.90 2.77 26.97
N THR A 48 -1.93 3.20 26.24
CA THR A 48 -3.32 3.16 26.69
C THR A 48 -4.25 2.56 25.63
N LYS A 49 -5.45 2.14 26.03
CA LYS A 49 -6.47 1.66 25.09
C LYS A 49 -6.90 2.76 24.10
N SER A 50 -6.94 4.01 24.53
CA SER A 50 -7.26 5.15 23.66
C SER A 50 -6.16 5.37 22.62
N HIS A 51 -4.88 5.24 22.99
CA HIS A 51 -3.78 5.29 22.03
C HIS A 51 -3.96 4.23 20.94
N PHE A 52 -4.29 2.99 21.33
CA PHE A 52 -4.51 1.91 20.38
C PHE A 52 -5.63 2.23 19.38
N GLN A 53 -6.77 2.75 19.85
CA GLN A 53 -7.89 3.13 18.98
C GLN A 53 -7.53 4.25 17.99
N VAL A 54 -6.73 5.22 18.42
CA VAL A 54 -6.26 6.31 17.55
C VAL A 54 -5.30 5.76 16.49
N ILE A 55 -4.38 4.86 16.87
CA ILE A 55 -3.50 4.19 15.90
C ILE A 55 -4.31 3.37 14.88
N GLU A 56 -5.29 2.59 15.34
CA GLU A 56 -6.18 1.84 14.42
C GLU A 56 -6.91 2.78 13.45
N PHE A 57 -7.40 3.92 13.94
CA PHE A 57 -8.05 4.92 13.10
C PHE A 57 -7.09 5.50 12.05
N LEU A 58 -5.87 5.90 12.44
CA LEU A 58 -4.88 6.41 11.49
C LEU A 58 -4.54 5.36 10.40
N LEU A 59 -4.31 4.11 10.82
CA LEU A 59 -3.97 3.02 9.92
C LEU A 59 -5.15 2.54 9.05
N SER A 60 -6.36 3.06 9.26
CA SER A 60 -7.50 2.78 8.39
C SER A 60 -7.40 3.47 7.03
N ASP A 61 -6.53 4.49 6.89
CA ASP A 61 -6.17 5.12 5.62
C ASP A 61 -4.72 4.76 5.22
N PRO A 62 -4.52 3.66 4.48
CA PRO A 62 -3.19 3.20 4.09
C PRO A 62 -2.52 4.08 3.02
N GLU A 63 -3.23 5.02 2.38
CA GLU A 63 -2.61 5.98 1.47
C GLU A 63 -1.88 7.08 2.24
N MET A 64 -2.37 7.41 3.44
CA MET A 64 -1.84 8.48 4.28
C MET A 64 -0.92 7.97 5.40
N TYR A 65 -1.21 6.79 5.96
CA TYR A 65 -0.50 6.21 7.09
C TYR A 65 -0.17 4.74 6.84
N ASN A 66 1.12 4.41 6.82
CA ASN A 66 1.59 3.04 6.60
C ASN A 66 2.28 2.49 7.83
N LEU A 67 1.83 1.32 8.30
CA LEU A 67 2.52 0.60 9.37
C LEU A 67 3.86 0.06 8.84
N TRP A 68 4.95 0.48 9.45
CA TRP A 68 6.29 -0.01 9.13
C TRP A 68 6.74 -1.13 10.06
N ARG A 69 6.43 -1.00 11.35
CA ARG A 69 6.79 -2.00 12.35
C ARG A 69 5.80 -1.95 13.51
N MET A 70 5.46 -3.11 14.04
CA MET A 70 4.69 -3.23 15.28
C MET A 70 5.59 -3.79 16.37
N GLY A 71 5.73 -3.04 17.46
CA GLY A 71 6.40 -3.46 18.69
C GLY A 71 5.38 -3.88 19.75
N LYS A 72 5.87 -4.12 20.97
CA LYS A 72 5.02 -4.51 22.10
C LYS A 72 4.18 -3.35 22.62
N ASN A 73 4.82 -2.18 22.79
CA ASN A 73 4.23 -0.95 23.31
C ASN A 73 4.50 0.24 22.38
N ASP A 74 4.98 -0.01 21.17
CA ASP A 74 5.26 1.02 20.17
C ASP A 74 4.88 0.54 18.77
N VAL A 75 4.65 1.50 17.89
CA VAL A 75 4.47 1.27 16.46
C VAL A 75 5.32 2.27 15.70
N ASP A 76 5.93 1.83 14.61
CA ASP A 76 6.59 2.73 13.66
C ASP A 76 5.63 2.95 12.49
N ILE A 77 5.27 4.21 12.24
CA ILE A 77 4.31 4.60 11.21
C ILE A 77 5.00 5.56 10.24
N MET A 78 4.91 5.23 8.96
CA MET A 78 5.27 6.12 7.87
C MET A 78 4.08 7.03 7.56
N VAL A 79 4.31 8.35 7.56
CA VAL A 79 3.30 9.39 7.43
C VAL A 79 3.50 10.15 6.13
N HIS A 80 2.43 10.28 5.35
CA HIS A 80 2.42 11.04 4.11
C HIS A 80 2.60 12.55 4.39
N PRO A 81 3.40 13.30 3.60
CA PRO A 81 3.68 14.72 3.87
C PRO A 81 2.44 15.62 3.94
N ARG A 82 1.38 15.29 3.16
CA ARG A 82 0.09 16.01 3.18
C ARG A 82 -0.65 15.99 4.52
N VAL A 83 -0.47 14.94 5.33
CA VAL A 83 -1.18 14.78 6.61
C VAL A 83 -0.25 15.00 7.82
N LEU A 84 0.98 15.46 7.59
CA LEU A 84 1.98 15.56 8.63
C LEU A 84 1.56 16.52 9.76
N GLU A 85 0.92 17.63 9.41
CA GLU A 85 0.38 18.59 10.38
C GLU A 85 -0.77 17.97 11.20
N GLU A 86 -1.70 17.28 10.54
CA GLU A 86 -2.81 16.57 11.19
C GLU A 86 -2.31 15.49 12.14
N PHE A 87 -1.30 14.72 11.72
CA PHE A 87 -0.62 13.74 12.54
C PHE A 87 -0.03 14.39 13.80
N HIS A 88 0.73 15.49 13.65
CA HIS A 88 1.32 16.21 14.78
C HIS A 88 0.26 16.74 15.76
N ASN A 89 -0.85 17.25 15.24
CA ASN A 89 -1.97 17.70 16.07
C ASN A 89 -2.63 16.55 16.84
N THR A 90 -2.84 15.42 16.16
CA THR A 90 -3.44 14.21 16.76
C THR A 90 -2.56 13.65 17.88
N VAL A 91 -1.27 13.46 17.62
CA VAL A 91 -0.35 12.89 18.62
C VAL A 91 -0.16 13.83 19.82
N LYS A 92 -0.18 15.14 19.59
CA LYS A 92 -0.11 16.14 20.67
C LYS A 92 -1.38 16.18 21.50
N LYS A 93 -2.56 16.14 20.86
CA LYS A 93 -3.88 16.16 21.53
C LYS A 93 -4.06 14.95 22.44
N GLU A 94 -3.68 13.78 21.95
CA GLU A 94 -3.83 12.51 22.66
C GLU A 94 -2.62 12.19 23.55
N THR A 95 -1.64 13.11 23.66
CA THR A 95 -0.46 13.02 24.55
C THR A 95 0.38 11.76 24.29
N PHE A 96 0.60 11.43 23.02
CA PHE A 96 1.50 10.36 22.63
C PHE A 96 2.97 10.74 22.86
N ASP A 97 3.77 9.73 23.21
CA ASP A 97 5.23 9.81 23.09
C ASP A 97 5.63 9.48 21.65
N VAL A 98 6.31 10.40 20.97
CA VAL A 98 6.63 10.30 19.54
C VAL A 98 8.09 10.64 19.29
N GLN A 99 8.77 9.77 18.53
CA GLN A 99 10.15 9.95 18.11
C GLN A 99 10.24 9.89 16.58
N LEU A 100 10.88 10.88 15.96
CA LEU A 100 11.21 10.83 14.52
C LEU A 100 12.35 9.82 14.30
N LEU A 101 12.10 8.80 13.48
CA LEU A 101 13.09 7.79 13.10
C LEU A 101 13.72 8.09 11.73
N VAL A 102 12.91 8.55 10.78
CA VAL A 102 13.36 8.87 9.41
C VAL A 102 12.74 10.18 8.97
N ASP A 103 13.58 11.17 8.65
CA ASP A 103 13.15 12.51 8.23
C ASP A 103 12.72 12.60 6.76
N ASP A 104 13.27 11.75 5.90
CA ASP A 104 12.91 11.64 4.49
C ASP A 104 13.20 10.21 4.00
N VAL A 105 12.13 9.45 3.79
CA VAL A 105 12.22 8.05 3.35
C VAL A 105 12.88 7.93 1.97
N GLN A 106 12.72 8.91 1.08
CA GLN A 106 13.36 8.86 -0.23
C GLN A 106 14.89 8.90 -0.11
N LYS A 107 15.42 9.78 0.75
CA LYS A 107 16.87 9.86 0.99
C LYS A 107 17.43 8.56 1.58
N LEU A 108 16.67 7.90 2.45
CA LEU A 108 17.06 6.60 3.00
C LEU A 108 17.15 5.53 1.90
N ILE A 109 16.17 5.49 1.00
CA ILE A 109 16.17 4.58 -0.16
C ILE A 109 17.35 4.86 -1.08
N ASP A 110 17.60 6.14 -1.39
CA ASP A 110 18.67 6.55 -2.31
C ASP A 110 20.05 6.22 -1.73
N ALA A 111 20.25 6.43 -0.42
CA ALA A 111 21.47 6.06 0.28
C ALA A 111 21.71 4.53 0.26
N GLU A 112 20.67 3.73 0.47
CA GLU A 112 20.78 2.27 0.42
C GLU A 112 21.11 1.78 -1.00
N ARG A 113 20.54 2.39 -2.04
CA ARG A 113 20.86 2.09 -3.44
C ARG A 113 22.31 2.40 -3.77
N ALA A 114 22.81 3.57 -3.37
CA ALA A 114 24.20 3.97 -3.58
C ALA A 114 25.17 2.99 -2.90
N LYS A 115 24.86 2.53 -1.68
CA LYS A 115 25.69 1.56 -0.96
C LYS A 115 25.77 0.19 -1.64
N ARG A 116 24.69 -0.24 -2.31
CA ARG A 116 24.62 -1.55 -2.98
C ARG A 116 25.32 -1.60 -4.34
N SER A 117 25.56 -0.44 -4.95
CA SER A 117 26.30 -0.31 -6.20
C SER A 117 27.45 0.67 -6.02
N PRO A 118 28.46 0.33 -5.20
CA PRO A 118 29.68 1.12 -5.17
C PRO A 118 30.35 1.00 -6.53
N GLU A 119 30.56 2.14 -7.21
CA GLU A 119 31.36 2.22 -8.44
C GLU A 119 32.81 1.75 -8.22
#